data_AF-A0A948QND9-F1
#
_entry.id   AF-A0A948QND9-F1
#
_cell.length_a   1.000
_cell.length_b   1.000
_cell.length_c   1.000
_cell.angle_alpha   90.00
_cell.angle_beta   90.00
_cell.angle_gamma   90.00
#
_symmetry.space_group_name_H-M   'P 1'
#
loop_
_entity.id
_entity.type
_entity.pdbx_description
1 polymer ?
#
loop_
_entity_poly.entity_id
_entity_poly.type
_entity_poly.pdbx_seq_one_letter_code
_entity_poly.pdbx_strand_id
1 'polypeptide(L)'
;MKRCTWHLCGKTLSGRQGKFCSPNCKSKYYVAKKRKSLKQRAATYKGGCCVLCGYSKLVEALSFHHLGGKDFGIAFRGYTRSWERVRKELDG
;
A
#
# COMPACT_ATOMS: atom_id res chain seq x y z
N MET A 1 3.89 27.51 -9.66
CA MET A 1 4.29 26.38 -10.53
C MET A 1 3.73 25.07 -9.98
N LYS A 2 3.04 24.25 -10.79
CA LYS A 2 2.54 22.93 -10.35
C LYS A 2 3.66 21.88 -10.43
N ARG A 3 3.76 20.99 -9.44
CA ARG A 3 4.76 19.89 -9.41
C ARG A 3 4.07 18.54 -9.57
N CYS A 4 4.83 17.53 -10.00
CA CYS A 4 4.36 16.17 -10.12
C CYS A 4 3.86 15.64 -8.77
N THR A 5 2.67 15.03 -8.77
CA THR A 5 2.04 14.45 -7.57
C THR A 5 2.81 13.22 -7.03
N TRP A 6 3.66 12.57 -7.82
CA TRP A 6 4.52 11.52 -7.28
C TRP A 6 5.62 12.16 -6.41
N HIS A 7 5.53 11.95 -5.09
CA HIS A 7 6.34 12.64 -4.09
C HIS A 7 7.85 12.50 -4.29
N LEU A 8 8.34 11.41 -4.89
CA LEU A 8 9.77 11.21 -5.17
C LEU A 8 10.24 11.79 -6.53
N CYS A 9 9.38 12.43 -7.32
CA CYS A 9 9.77 12.95 -8.63
C CYS A 9 10.29 14.38 -8.58
N GLY A 10 9.58 15.28 -7.88
CA GLY A 10 9.98 16.69 -7.76
C GLY A 10 9.90 17.55 -9.03
N LYS A 11 9.68 16.98 -10.22
CA LYS A 11 9.60 17.74 -11.49
C LYS A 11 8.43 18.74 -11.51
N THR A 12 8.70 19.92 -12.04
CA THR A 12 7.67 20.91 -12.39
C THR A 12 6.90 20.44 -13.62
N LEU A 13 5.58 20.61 -13.60
CA LEU A 13 4.70 20.29 -14.71
C LEU A 13 4.73 21.43 -15.73
N SER A 14 4.78 21.07 -17.01
CA SER A 14 4.76 22.02 -18.12
C SER A 14 3.67 21.66 -19.14
N GLY A 15 3.22 22.66 -19.92
CA GLY A 15 2.21 22.49 -20.95
C GLY A 15 0.89 21.93 -20.42
N ARG A 16 0.37 20.86 -21.06
CA ARG A 16 -0.92 20.22 -20.73
C ARG A 16 -0.86 19.30 -19.49
N GLN A 17 0.30 19.16 -18.85
CA GLN A 17 0.45 18.24 -17.71
C GLN A 17 -0.26 18.77 -16.46
N GLY A 18 -1.34 18.10 -16.04
CA GLY A 18 -2.13 18.52 -14.87
C GLY A 18 -1.70 17.91 -13.52
N LYS A 19 -1.15 16.69 -13.53
CA LYS A 19 -0.93 15.90 -12.29
C LYS A 19 0.39 15.14 -12.24
N PHE A 20 0.81 14.55 -13.36
CA PHE A 20 2.03 13.74 -13.43
C PHE A 20 2.93 14.21 -14.56
N CYS A 21 4.24 14.15 -14.35
CA CYS A 21 5.22 14.49 -15.38
C CYS A 21 5.35 13.40 -16.46
N SER A 22 4.93 12.16 -16.16
CA SER A 22 5.03 11.02 -17.09
C SER A 22 4.12 9.85 -16.66
N PRO A 23 3.82 8.90 -17.58
CA PRO A 23 3.12 7.66 -17.25
C PRO A 23 3.80 6.83 -16.15
N ASN A 24 5.13 6.89 -16.05
CA ASN A 24 5.88 6.20 -15.00
C ASN A 24 5.52 6.74 -13.61
N CYS A 25 5.52 8.06 -13.42
CA CYS A 25 5.13 8.67 -12.15
C CYS A 25 3.65 8.45 -11.83
N LYS A 26 2.78 8.44 -12.85
CA LYS A 26 1.38 8.03 -12.72
C LYS A 26 1.29 6.60 -12.16
N SER A 27 1.99 5.64 -12.77
CA SER A 27 1.99 4.24 -12.35
C SER A 27 2.49 4.06 -10.90
N LYS A 28 3.65 4.65 -10.57
CA LYS A 28 4.21 4.62 -9.20
C LYS A 28 3.23 5.14 -8.15
N TYR A 29 2.55 6.25 -8.45
CA TYR A 29 1.52 6.82 -7.57
C TYR A 29 0.36 5.85 -7.32
N TYR A 30 -0.22 5.28 -8.39
CA TYR A 30 -1.37 4.38 -8.24
C TYR A 30 -1.00 3.04 -7.60
N VAL A 31 0.20 2.51 -7.87
CA VAL A 31 0.73 1.31 -7.20
C VAL A 31 0.88 1.56 -5.69
N ALA A 32 1.49 2.67 -5.29
CA ALA A 32 1.62 3.03 -3.88
C ALA A 32 0.25 3.20 -3.21
N LYS A 33 -0.69 3.91 -3.87
CA LYS A 33 -2.06 4.10 -3.38
C LYS A 33 -2.78 2.76 -3.19
N LYS A 34 -2.66 1.83 -4.15
CA LYS A 34 -3.29 0.50 -4.08
C LYS A 34 -2.71 -0.33 -2.93
N ARG A 35 -1.38 -0.32 -2.75
CA ARG A 35 -0.71 -1.03 -1.64
C ARG A 35 -1.18 -0.52 -0.28
N LYS A 36 -1.29 0.81 -0.10
CA LYS A 36 -1.81 1.42 1.14
C LYS A 36 -3.27 1.00 1.41
N SER A 37 -4.13 1.08 0.38
CA SER A 37 -5.53 0.63 0.48
C SER A 37 -5.66 -0.85 0.84
N LEU A 38 -4.84 -1.72 0.23
CA LEU A 38 -4.83 -3.15 0.55
C LEU A 38 -4.38 -3.43 1.98
N LYS A 39 -3.32 -2.76 2.45
CA LYS A 39 -2.86 -2.88 3.84
C LYS A 39 -3.94 -2.44 4.84
N GLN A 40 -4.61 -1.32 4.55
CA GLN A 40 -5.74 -0.85 5.36
C GLN A 40 -6.86 -1.88 5.44
N ARG A 41 -7.27 -2.41 4.27
CA ARG A 41 -8.33 -3.42 4.19
C ARG A 41 -7.96 -4.70 4.92
N ALA A 42 -6.71 -5.14 4.81
CA ALA A 42 -6.19 -6.31 5.51
C ALA A 42 -6.20 -6.14 7.03
N ALA A 43 -5.79 -4.97 7.53
CA ALA A 43 -5.76 -4.71 8.96
C ALA A 43 -7.18 -4.66 9.53
N THR A 44 -8.09 -3.96 8.86
CA THR A 44 -9.51 -3.93 9.25
C THR A 44 -10.11 -5.33 9.25
N TYR A 45 -9.79 -6.17 8.25
CA TYR A 45 -10.27 -7.56 8.19
C TYR A 45 -9.78 -8.41 9.37
N LYS A 46 -8.58 -8.15 9.90
CA LYS A 46 -8.02 -8.84 11.09
C LYS A 46 -8.32 -8.13 12.43
N GLY A 47 -9.28 -7.22 12.46
CA GLY A 47 -9.75 -6.58 13.69
C GLY A 47 -9.21 -5.16 13.94
N GLY A 48 -8.33 -4.64 13.08
CA GLY A 48 -7.90 -3.25 13.11
C GLY A 48 -6.95 -2.87 14.25
N CYS A 49 -6.56 -3.83 15.10
CA CYS A 49 -5.61 -3.64 16.19
C CYS A 49 -4.58 -4.78 16.25
N CYS A 50 -3.48 -4.55 16.96
CA CYS A 50 -2.51 -5.60 17.25
C CYS A 50 -3.09 -6.59 18.27
N VAL A 51 -3.06 -7.89 17.96
CA VAL A 51 -3.54 -8.94 18.87
C VAL A 51 -2.69 -9.12 20.13
N LEU A 52 -1.40 -8.72 20.09
CA LEU A 52 -0.48 -8.85 21.22
C LEU A 52 -0.53 -7.67 22.19
N CYS A 53 -0.72 -6.45 21.68
CA CYS A 53 -0.61 -5.22 22.48
C CYS A 53 -1.76 -4.22 22.30
N GLY A 54 -2.76 -4.52 21.48
CA GLY A 54 -3.93 -3.66 21.26
C GLY A 54 -3.70 -2.40 20.42
N TYR A 55 -2.49 -2.14 19.91
CA TYR A 55 -2.19 -0.95 19.13
C TYR A 55 -3.11 -0.79 17.91
N SER A 56 -3.81 0.35 17.79
CA SER A 56 -4.77 0.65 16.70
C SER A 56 -4.60 2.04 16.08
N LYS A 57 -3.61 2.83 16.54
CA LYS A 57 -3.47 4.25 16.15
C LYS A 57 -3.05 4.44 14.69
N LEU A 58 -2.15 3.60 14.17
CA LEU A 58 -1.65 3.71 12.81
C LEU A 58 -1.53 2.34 12.12
N VAL A 59 -2.40 2.10 11.13
CA VAL A 59 -2.38 0.85 10.37
C VAL A 59 -1.08 0.63 9.59
N GLU A 60 -0.40 1.70 9.20
CA GLU A 60 0.90 1.59 8.54
C GLU A 60 1.99 1.01 9.46
N ALA A 61 1.87 1.17 10.77
CA ALA A 61 2.78 0.58 11.75
C ALA A 61 2.43 -0.89 12.07
N LEU A 62 1.20 -1.34 11.78
CA LEU A 62 0.81 -2.73 11.97
C LEU A 62 1.56 -3.64 11.00
N SER A 63 2.03 -4.76 11.54
CA SER A 63 2.67 -5.84 10.80
C SER A 63 1.89 -7.13 11.00
N PHE A 64 1.73 -7.90 9.93
CA PHE A 64 1.07 -9.20 9.99
C PHE A 64 2.12 -10.23 10.38
N HIS A 65 1.98 -10.75 11.60
CA HIS A 65 2.73 -11.89 12.10
C HIS A 65 1.83 -13.12 11.92
N HIS A 66 2.21 -14.05 11.04
CA HIS A 66 1.58 -15.37 11.00
C HIS A 66 2.30 -16.26 12.01
N LEU A 67 1.54 -17.06 12.76
CA LEU A 67 2.10 -18.07 13.67
C LEU A 67 2.57 -19.33 12.92
N GLY A 68 2.14 -19.50 11.66
CA GLY A 68 2.62 -20.49 10.69
C GLY A 68 3.46 -19.90 9.55
N GLY A 69 3.93 -20.78 8.66
CA GLY A 69 4.77 -20.42 7.50
C GLY A 69 4.15 -19.35 6.61
N LYS A 70 4.98 -18.42 6.12
CA LYS A 70 4.55 -17.25 5.34
C LYS A 70 4.90 -17.43 3.86
N ASP A 71 3.91 -17.39 2.99
CA ASP A 71 4.15 -17.41 1.54
C ASP A 71 4.56 -16.03 1.03
N PHE A 72 3.93 -14.94 1.49
CA PHE A 72 4.32 -13.59 1.08
C PHE A 72 3.84 -12.46 2.00
N GLY A 73 4.59 -11.35 2.02
CA GLY A 73 4.07 -10.10 2.60
C GLY A 73 3.06 -9.43 1.67
N ILE A 74 1.99 -8.85 2.23
CA ILE A 74 0.93 -8.11 1.47
C ILE A 74 1.51 -7.04 0.53
N ALA A 75 2.67 -6.47 0.89
CA ALA A 75 3.37 -5.45 0.12
C ALA A 75 4.77 -5.90 -0.36
N PHE A 76 5.05 -7.21 -0.36
CA PHE A 76 6.36 -7.77 -0.68
C PHE A 76 6.76 -7.48 -2.13
N ARG A 77 8.02 -7.11 -2.33
CA ARG A 77 8.63 -6.75 -3.64
C ARG A 77 7.90 -5.67 -4.45
N GLY A 78 7.01 -4.89 -3.81
CA GLY A 78 6.29 -3.81 -4.48
C GLY A 78 5.12 -4.26 -5.36
N TYR A 79 4.74 -5.54 -5.32
CA TYR A 79 3.63 -6.05 -6.11
C TYR A 79 2.28 -5.67 -5.50
N THR A 80 1.30 -5.45 -6.38
CA THR A 80 -0.12 -5.39 -6.00
C THR A 80 -0.76 -6.75 -6.27
N ARG A 81 -1.36 -7.36 -5.26
CA ARG A 81 -2.09 -8.64 -5.37
C ARG A 81 -3.60 -8.40 -5.36
N SER A 82 -4.36 -9.34 -5.89
CA SER A 82 -5.83 -9.32 -5.76
C SER A 82 -6.23 -9.45 -4.30
N TRP A 83 -7.39 -8.91 -3.94
CA TRP A 83 -7.90 -9.00 -2.58
C TRP A 83 -8.07 -10.47 -2.13
N GLU A 84 -8.53 -11.34 -3.02
CA GLU A 84 -8.71 -12.77 -2.72
C GLU A 84 -7.41 -13.46 -2.31
N ARG A 85 -6.29 -13.17 -3.00
CA ARG A 85 -4.99 -13.73 -2.63
C ARG A 85 -4.51 -13.19 -1.29
N VAL A 86 -4.74 -11.89 -1.03
CA VAL A 86 -4.41 -11.29 0.28
C VAL A 86 -5.26 -11.90 1.38
N ARG A 87 -6.56 -12.12 1.16
CA ARG A 87 -7.44 -12.76 2.14
C ARG A 87 -6.99 -14.19 2.45
N LYS A 88 -6.65 -14.99 1.44
CA LYS A 88 -6.12 -16.35 1.63
C LYS A 88 -4.85 -16.36 2.48
N GLU A 89 -3.91 -15.44 2.21
CA GLU A 89 -2.71 -15.29 3.04
C GLU A 89 -3.03 -14.92 4.48
N LEU A 90 -4.01 -14.05 4.68
CA LEU A 90 -4.41 -13.60 6.02
C LEU A 90 -5.06 -14.72 6.83
N ASP A 91 -5.83 -15.61 6.21
CA ASP A 91 -6.57 -16.68 6.87
C ASP A 91 -5.78 -17.98 7.06
N GLY A 92 -4.60 -18.09 6.46
CA GLY A 92 -3.62 -19.15 6.74
C GLY A 92 -2.75 -18.82 7.95
#